data_AF-A0AAD0WRI8-F1
#
_entry.id   AF-A0AAD0WRI8-F1
#
_cell.length_a   1.000
_cell.length_b   1.000
_cell.length_c   1.000
_cell.angle_alpha   90.00
_cell.angle_beta   90.00
_cell.angle_gamma   90.00
#
_symmetry.space_group_name_H-M   'P 1'
#
loop_
_entity.id
_entity.type
_entity.pdbx_description
1 polymer ?
#
loop_
_entity_poly.entity_id
_entity_poly.type
_entity_poly.pdbx_seq_one_letter_code
_entity_poly.pdbx_strand_id
1 'polypeptide(L)'
;MTYEEWFIKQGNLHANVMKKLTDKSIDEVIEYFRFENMVKNEPDFCPLYKDNKKCHNMEDLNCYFCACPNFRFKDEGFEKTSDGKTLFSVCNIKSKDGSQYIGEDYIHQNCSGCIVPHKERYIKKHFNTNWFEVMKNVR
;
A
#
# COMPACT_ATOMS: atom_id res chain seq x y z
N MET A 1 -13.18 3.74 -9.06
CA MET A 1 -12.99 2.86 -7.90
C MET A 1 -12.76 3.74 -6.70
N THR A 2 -13.53 3.57 -5.63
CA THR A 2 -13.35 4.31 -4.38
C THR A 2 -12.15 3.75 -3.59
N TYR A 3 -11.74 4.41 -2.50
CA TYR A 3 -10.69 3.86 -1.66
C TYR A 3 -11.14 2.58 -0.96
N GLU A 4 -12.40 2.50 -0.50
CA GLU A 4 -12.90 1.28 0.15
C GLU A 4 -12.87 0.08 -0.81
N GLU A 5 -13.34 0.27 -2.05
CA GLU A 5 -13.30 -0.77 -3.08
C GLU A 5 -11.86 -1.25 -3.34
N TRP A 6 -10.92 -0.31 -3.46
CA TRP A 6 -9.51 -0.62 -3.66
C TRP A 6 -8.90 -1.34 -2.45
N PHE A 7 -9.20 -0.89 -1.23
CA PHE A 7 -8.71 -1.44 0.02
C PHE A 7 -9.14 -2.91 0.20
N ILE A 8 -10.42 -3.19 0.00
CA ILE A 8 -10.97 -4.54 0.07
C ILE A 8 -10.35 -5.43 -1.02
N LYS A 9 -10.25 -4.93 -2.26
CA LYS A 9 -9.62 -5.66 -3.36
C LYS A 9 -8.16 -6.00 -3.04
N GLN A 10 -7.38 -5.05 -2.55
CA GLN A 10 -5.97 -5.27 -2.23
C GLN A 10 -5.78 -6.26 -1.08
N GLY A 11 -6.59 -6.18 -0.03
CA GLY A 11 -6.56 -7.13 1.08
C GLY A 11 -6.90 -8.56 0.64
N ASN A 12 -7.88 -8.71 -0.27
CA ASN A 12 -8.22 -10.01 -0.85
C ASN A 12 -7.11 -10.59 -1.72
N LEU A 13 -6.46 -9.76 -2.55
CA LEU A 13 -5.29 -10.17 -3.33
C LEU A 13 -4.16 -10.64 -2.41
N HIS A 14 -3.86 -9.87 -1.35
CA HIS A 14 -2.85 -10.26 -0.37
C HIS A 14 -3.19 -11.59 0.32
N ALA A 15 -4.44 -11.77 0.76
CA ALA A 15 -4.89 -13.02 1.38
C ALA A 15 -4.74 -14.22 0.43
N ASN A 16 -4.99 -14.04 -0.86
CA ASN A 16 -4.83 -15.11 -1.86
C ASN A 16 -3.37 -15.52 -2.05
N VAL A 17 -2.44 -14.58 -2.03
CA VAL A 17 -0.99 -14.90 -2.05
C VAL A 17 -0.61 -15.65 -0.77
N MET A 18 -1.05 -15.17 0.40
CA MET A 18 -0.72 -15.81 1.68
C MET A 18 -1.21 -17.26 1.80
N LYS A 19 -2.31 -17.64 1.15
CA LYS A 19 -2.78 -19.04 1.09
C LYS A 19 -1.76 -19.99 0.45
N LYS A 20 -0.87 -19.49 -0.42
CA LYS A 20 0.17 -20.28 -1.09
C LYS A 20 1.45 -20.40 -0.26
N LEU A 21 1.57 -19.64 0.83
CA LEU A 21 2.81 -19.48 1.60
C LEU A 21 2.65 -19.96 3.05
N THR A 22 1.71 -20.86 3.33
CA THR A 22 1.40 -21.33 4.69
C THR A 22 2.54 -22.13 5.34
N ASP A 23 3.40 -22.71 4.51
CA ASP A 23 4.59 -23.49 4.91
C ASP A 23 5.87 -22.62 5.01
N LYS A 24 5.78 -21.33 4.67
CA LYS A 24 6.93 -20.42 4.61
C LYS A 24 7.14 -19.69 5.93
N SER A 25 8.41 -19.48 6.26
CA SER A 25 8.82 -18.57 7.32
C SER A 25 8.50 -17.11 6.96
N ILE A 26 8.54 -16.23 7.97
CA ILE A 26 8.31 -14.79 7.77
C ILE A 26 9.29 -14.21 6.74
N ASP A 27 10.56 -14.63 6.80
CA ASP A 27 11.59 -14.13 5.88
C ASP A 27 11.34 -14.58 4.45
N GLU A 28 10.95 -15.84 4.24
CA GLU A 28 10.58 -16.35 2.92
C GLU A 28 9.32 -15.65 2.37
N VAL A 29 8.33 -15.36 3.22
CA VAL A 29 7.15 -14.57 2.82
C VAL A 29 7.58 -13.17 2.38
N ILE A 30 8.41 -12.48 3.17
CA ILE A 30 8.88 -11.14 2.82
C ILE A 30 9.66 -11.18 1.50
N GLU A 31 10.57 -12.15 1.32
CA GLU A 31 11.30 -12.32 0.06
C GLU A 31 10.36 -12.59 -1.11
N TYR A 32 9.34 -13.42 -0.94
CA TYR A 32 8.33 -13.69 -1.97
C TYR A 32 7.63 -12.43 -2.44
N PHE A 33 7.35 -11.49 -1.53
CA PHE A 33 6.71 -10.22 -1.85
C PHE A 33 7.63 -9.18 -2.49
N ARG A 34 8.91 -9.48 -2.74
CA ARG A 34 9.78 -8.63 -3.56
C ARG A 34 9.27 -8.54 -5.00
N PHE A 35 9.41 -7.38 -5.62
CA PHE A 35 8.90 -7.09 -6.96
C PHE A 35 9.30 -8.15 -7.98
N GLU A 36 10.56 -8.58 -7.98
CA GLU A 36 11.14 -9.55 -8.92
C GLU A 36 10.48 -10.93 -8.82
N ASN A 37 9.93 -11.26 -7.66
CA ASN A 37 9.20 -12.50 -7.40
C ASN A 37 7.71 -12.31 -7.67
N MET A 38 7.11 -11.22 -7.20
CA MET A 38 5.69 -10.92 -7.37
C MET A 38 5.31 -10.74 -8.85
N VAL A 39 6.14 -10.06 -9.65
CA VAL A 39 5.87 -9.86 -11.09
C VAL A 39 5.80 -11.19 -11.86
N LYS A 40 6.59 -12.19 -11.44
CA LYS A 40 6.64 -13.51 -12.08
C LYS A 40 5.52 -14.42 -11.60
N ASN A 41 5.26 -14.43 -10.29
CA ASN A 41 4.38 -15.42 -9.67
C ASN A 41 2.94 -14.92 -9.50
N GLU A 42 2.74 -13.61 -9.40
CA GLU A 42 1.45 -12.97 -9.11
C GLU A 42 1.19 -11.76 -10.04
N PRO A 43 1.22 -11.91 -11.39
CA PRO A 43 1.18 -10.81 -12.35
C PRO A 43 -0.12 -9.96 -12.28
N ASP A 44 -1.21 -10.51 -11.75
CA ASP A 44 -2.49 -9.80 -11.55
C ASP A 44 -2.61 -9.10 -10.19
N PHE A 45 -1.61 -9.23 -9.30
CA PHE A 45 -1.61 -8.56 -8.00
C PHE A 45 -1.52 -7.04 -8.14
N CYS A 46 -0.83 -6.55 -9.18
CA CYS A 46 -0.64 -5.13 -9.44
C CYS A 46 -0.71 -4.87 -10.94
N PRO A 47 -1.46 -3.85 -11.41
CA PRO A 47 -1.54 -3.53 -12.84
C PRO A 47 -0.18 -3.20 -13.46
N LEU A 48 0.76 -2.63 -12.68
CA LEU A 48 2.11 -2.27 -13.16
C LEU A 48 2.98 -3.49 -13.49
N TYR A 49 2.64 -4.67 -12.98
CA TYR A 49 3.40 -5.89 -13.24
C TYR A 49 3.28 -6.35 -14.70
N LYS A 50 2.18 -6.02 -15.38
CA LYS A 50 1.98 -6.31 -16.80
C LYS A 50 3.01 -5.60 -17.69
N ASP A 51 3.47 -4.45 -17.23
CA ASP A 51 4.50 -3.64 -17.91
C ASP A 51 5.89 -3.83 -17.27
N ASN A 52 6.06 -4.79 -16.36
CA ASN A 52 7.27 -5.02 -15.59
C ASN A 52 7.83 -3.74 -14.92
N LYS A 53 6.94 -2.89 -14.39
CA LYS A 53 7.29 -1.57 -13.86
C LYS A 53 7.21 -1.51 -12.33
N LYS A 54 8.28 -1.00 -11.70
CA LYS A 54 8.31 -0.68 -10.26
C LYS A 54 7.52 0.61 -9.96
N CYS A 55 6.76 0.63 -8.86
CA CYS A 55 6.05 1.84 -8.41
C CYS A 55 6.97 2.83 -7.66
N HIS A 56 8.03 2.32 -7.02
CA HIS A 56 9.06 3.12 -6.36
C HIS A 56 10.43 2.79 -6.94
N ASN A 57 11.25 3.82 -7.11
CA ASN A 57 12.63 3.64 -7.56
C ASN A 57 13.52 3.19 -6.38
N MET A 58 13.51 1.88 -6.12
CA MET A 58 14.38 1.24 -5.15
C MET A 58 14.77 -0.17 -5.62
N GLU A 59 15.95 -0.62 -5.22
CA GLU A 59 16.48 -1.93 -5.60
C GLU A 59 15.57 -3.04 -5.04
N ASP A 60 15.42 -3.09 -3.72
CA ASP A 60 14.66 -4.14 -3.02
C ASP A 60 13.18 -3.77 -2.79
N LEU A 61 12.47 -3.38 -3.85
CA LEU A 61 11.05 -3.02 -3.73
C LEU A 61 10.23 -4.21 -3.23
N ASN A 62 9.68 -4.10 -2.02
CA ASN A 62 8.83 -5.13 -1.42
C ASN A 62 7.36 -4.71 -1.37
N CYS A 63 6.46 -5.53 -1.91
CA CYS A 63 5.05 -5.20 -2.09
C CYS A 63 4.13 -5.68 -0.96
N TYR A 64 4.65 -6.30 0.11
CA TYR A 64 3.86 -6.82 1.23
C TYR A 64 2.90 -5.77 1.82
N PHE A 65 3.41 -4.56 2.06
CA PHE A 65 2.62 -3.41 2.51
C PHE A 65 2.48 -2.32 1.44
N CYS A 66 2.32 -2.71 0.17
CA CYS A 66 2.08 -1.75 -0.93
C CYS A 66 0.91 -0.78 -0.66
N ALA A 67 -0.07 -1.22 0.13
CA ALA A 67 -1.05 -0.36 0.78
C ALA A 67 -0.57 -0.01 2.18
N CYS A 68 0.07 1.15 2.33
CA CYS A 68 0.77 1.53 3.57
C CYS A 68 -0.15 1.51 4.81
N PRO A 69 0.23 0.85 5.92
CA PRO A 69 -0.53 0.86 7.18
C PRO A 69 -0.71 2.26 7.81
N ASN A 70 0.08 3.23 7.36
CA ASN A 70 0.00 4.62 7.83
C ASN A 70 -0.86 5.50 6.91
N PHE A 71 -1.38 4.97 5.81
CA PHE A 71 -2.33 5.69 4.96
C PHE A 71 -3.68 5.76 5.66
N ARG A 72 -4.37 6.89 5.54
CA ARG A 72 -5.75 7.07 6.00
C ARG A 72 -6.56 7.56 4.82
N PHE A 73 -7.74 7.00 4.62
CA PHE A 73 -8.68 7.48 3.63
C PHE A 73 -10.08 7.60 4.19
N LYS A 74 -10.89 8.43 3.56
CA LYS A 74 -12.32 8.48 3.78
C LYS A 74 -12.99 8.87 2.47
N ASP A 75 -13.87 8.00 1.95
CA ASP A 75 -14.49 8.20 0.64
C ASP A 75 -15.39 9.45 0.61
N GLU A 76 -15.98 9.83 1.75
CA GLU A 76 -16.77 11.07 1.88
C GLU A 76 -15.90 12.31 2.18
N GLY A 77 -14.59 12.13 2.37
CA GLY A 77 -13.67 13.18 2.78
C GLY A 77 -13.59 13.41 4.30
N PHE A 78 -12.42 13.87 4.74
CA PHE A 78 -12.13 14.29 6.11
C PHE A 78 -12.65 15.69 6.41
N GLU A 79 -12.35 16.63 5.50
CA GLU A 79 -12.71 18.04 5.64
C GLU A 79 -12.77 18.73 4.28
N LYS A 80 -13.44 19.89 4.26
CA LYS A 80 -13.37 20.83 3.13
C LYS A 80 -12.44 21.99 3.49
N THR A 81 -11.53 22.33 2.60
CA THR A 81 -10.65 23.48 2.73
C THR A 81 -11.40 24.78 2.47
N SER A 82 -10.81 25.91 2.87
CA SER A 82 -11.40 27.25 2.68
C SER A 82 -11.58 27.62 1.20
N ASP A 83 -10.78 27.05 0.30
CA ASP A 83 -10.87 27.17 -1.15
C ASP A 83 -11.75 26.09 -1.80
N GLY A 84 -12.54 25.36 -1.01
CA GLY A 84 -13.61 24.47 -1.48
C GLY A 84 -13.21 23.05 -1.87
N LYS A 85 -11.94 22.65 -1.67
CA LYS A 85 -11.45 21.31 -1.99
C LYS A 85 -11.76 20.32 -0.87
N THR A 86 -11.93 19.05 -1.20
CA THR A 86 -12.19 17.98 -0.22
C THR A 86 -10.94 17.13 0.01
N LEU A 87 -10.53 16.97 1.27
CA LEU A 87 -9.39 16.13 1.65
C LEU A 87 -9.83 14.67 1.82
N PHE A 88 -9.40 13.78 0.93
CA PHE A 88 -9.83 12.37 0.94
C PHE A 88 -8.83 11.41 1.57
N SER A 89 -7.55 11.78 1.65
CA SER A 89 -6.53 10.91 2.25
C SER A 89 -5.35 11.65 2.84
N VAL A 90 -4.77 11.07 3.90
CA VAL A 90 -3.63 11.63 4.65
C VAL A 90 -2.63 10.56 5.09
N CYS A 91 -1.42 10.99 5.43
CA CYS A 91 -0.42 10.16 6.08
C CYS A 91 -0.47 10.33 7.62
N ASN A 92 -0.80 9.25 8.34
CA ASN A 92 -0.91 9.25 9.80
C ASN A 92 0.40 9.56 10.53
N ILE A 93 1.55 9.28 9.89
CA ILE A 93 2.88 9.53 10.46
C ILE A 93 3.53 10.81 9.94
N LYS A 94 2.84 11.58 9.08
CA LYS A 94 3.37 12.81 8.45
C LYS A 94 4.78 12.60 7.89
N SER A 95 4.96 11.55 7.10
CA SER A 95 6.26 11.20 6.53
C SER A 95 6.84 12.40 5.79
N LYS A 96 8.11 12.73 6.03
CA LYS A 96 8.84 13.78 5.30
C LYS A 96 8.92 13.55 3.80
N ASP A 97 8.79 12.28 3.38
CA ASP A 97 8.85 11.86 1.98
C ASP A 97 7.44 11.73 1.36
N GLY A 98 6.38 12.07 2.13
CA GLY A 98 5.01 12.15 1.65
C GLY A 98 4.69 13.55 1.13
N SER A 99 3.77 13.63 0.17
CA SER A 99 3.25 14.89 -0.38
C SER A 99 1.74 14.81 -0.60
N GLN A 100 1.14 15.84 -1.17
CA GLN A 100 -0.27 15.85 -1.56
C GLN A 100 -0.38 16.07 -3.07
N TYR A 101 -1.35 15.39 -3.67
CA TYR A 101 -1.83 15.69 -5.01
C TYR A 101 -3.09 16.55 -4.85
N ILE A 102 -3.04 17.77 -5.39
CA ILE A 102 -4.09 18.78 -5.28
C ILE A 102 -4.71 18.93 -6.65
N GLY A 103 -5.98 18.52 -6.77
CA GLY A 103 -6.79 18.71 -7.96
C GLY A 103 -7.62 19.98 -7.89
N GLU A 104 -8.64 20.05 -8.76
CA GLU A 104 -9.57 21.18 -8.81
C GLU A 104 -10.41 21.27 -7.53
N ASP A 105 -11.00 20.15 -7.11
CA ASP A 105 -11.95 20.03 -5.99
C ASP A 105 -11.55 18.96 -4.95
N TYR A 106 -10.37 18.33 -5.10
CA TYR A 106 -9.91 17.25 -4.23
C TYR A 106 -8.44 17.39 -3.78
N ILE A 107 -8.13 16.75 -2.66
CA ILE A 107 -6.77 16.55 -2.16
C ILE A 107 -6.59 15.08 -1.77
N HIS A 108 -5.57 14.45 -2.35
CA HIS A 108 -5.16 13.08 -2.03
C HIS A 108 -3.73 13.04 -1.50
N GLN A 109 -3.46 12.15 -0.55
CA GLN A 109 -2.11 11.84 -0.13
C GLN A 109 -1.33 11.18 -1.28
N ASN A 110 -0.16 11.73 -1.58
CA ASN A 110 0.80 11.16 -2.51
C ASN A 110 1.96 10.52 -1.72
N CYS A 111 2.23 9.25 -2.02
CA CYS A 111 3.24 8.44 -1.35
C CYS A 111 4.41 8.06 -2.27
N SER A 112 4.47 8.56 -3.52
CA SER A 112 5.45 8.10 -4.52
C SER A 112 6.92 8.25 -4.08
N GLY A 113 7.22 9.24 -3.25
CA GLY A 113 8.56 9.45 -2.67
C GLY A 113 8.87 8.62 -1.42
N CYS A 114 7.87 7.95 -0.82
CA CYS A 114 8.01 7.27 0.46
C CYS A 114 8.32 5.78 0.27
N ILE A 115 9.36 5.30 0.97
CA ILE A 115 9.77 3.89 0.93
C ILE A 115 9.48 3.14 2.25
N VAL A 116 8.90 3.80 3.25
CA VAL A 116 8.67 3.24 4.59
C VAL A 116 8.00 1.86 4.57
N PRO A 117 6.85 1.66 3.89
CA PRO A 117 6.16 0.37 3.94
C PRO A 117 6.88 -0.73 3.15
N HIS A 118 7.84 -0.36 2.29
CA HIS A 118 8.58 -1.28 1.43
C HIS A 118 9.88 -1.80 2.08
N LYS A 119 10.29 -1.23 3.22
CA LYS A 119 11.49 -1.68 3.92
C LYS A 119 11.21 -2.97 4.68
N GLU A 120 12.04 -3.99 4.47
CA GLU A 120 11.91 -5.28 5.20
C GLU A 120 11.89 -5.09 6.71
N ARG A 121 12.71 -4.20 7.27
CA ARG A 121 12.69 -3.88 8.71
C ARG A 121 11.32 -3.40 9.18
N TYR A 122 10.64 -2.57 8.38
CA TYR A 122 9.30 -2.10 8.68
C TYR A 122 8.30 -3.26 8.59
N ILE A 123 8.40 -4.06 7.53
CA ILE A 123 7.52 -5.22 7.31
C ILE A 123 7.64 -6.22 8.48
N LYS A 124 8.86 -6.65 8.83
CA LYS A 124 9.13 -7.57 9.95
C LYS A 124 8.55 -7.06 11.27
N LYS A 125 8.71 -5.76 11.56
CA LYS A 125 8.20 -5.15 12.80
C LYS A 125 6.67 -5.19 12.90
N HIS A 126 5.96 -5.11 11.77
CA HIS A 126 4.51 -5.01 11.71
C HIS A 126 3.85 -6.24 11.08
N PHE A 127 4.61 -7.33 10.92
CA PHE A 127 4.17 -8.50 10.16
C PHE A 127 2.94 -9.16 10.80
N ASN A 128 1.96 -9.48 9.97
CA ASN A 128 0.85 -10.33 10.34
C ASN A 128 0.31 -11.00 9.07
N THR A 129 0.12 -12.31 9.10
CA THR A 129 -0.42 -13.07 7.97
C THR A 129 -1.82 -12.60 7.56
N ASN A 130 -2.60 -12.07 8.51
CA ASN A 130 -3.84 -11.36 8.23
C ASN A 130 -3.57 -9.87 8.00
N TRP A 131 -3.50 -9.50 6.73
CA TRP A 131 -3.27 -8.12 6.29
C TRP A 131 -4.28 -7.12 6.88
N PHE A 132 -5.56 -7.50 7.02
CA PHE A 132 -6.59 -6.60 7.55
C PHE A 132 -6.35 -6.24 9.02
N GLU A 133 -5.67 -7.08 9.80
CA GLU A 133 -5.31 -6.76 11.19
C GLU A 133 -4.27 -5.64 11.27
N VAL A 134 -3.30 -5.65 10.36
CA VAL A 134 -2.30 -4.56 10.26
C VAL A 134 -2.96 -3.27 9.78
N MET A 135 -3.93 -3.40 8.88
CA MET A 135 -4.60 -2.29 8.22
C MET A 135 -5.85 -1.76 8.95
N LYS A 136 -6.15 -2.25 10.16
CA LYS A 136 -7.39 -1.93 10.88
C LYS A 136 -7.66 -0.43 11.09
N ASN A 137 -6.61 0.39 11.08
CA ASN A 137 -6.69 1.83 11.26
C ASN A 137 -6.63 2.62 9.94
N VAL A 138 -6.59 1.98 8.77
CA VAL A 138 -6.46 2.66 7.47
C VAL A 138 -7.75 3.38 7.06
N ARG A 139 -8.90 2.85 7.48
CA ARG A 139 -10.23 3.43 7.30
C ARG A 139 -10.54 4.43 8.41
#